data_AF-A0A7C3GK22-F1
#
_entry.id   AF-A0A7C3GK22-F1
#
_cell.length_a   1.000
_cell.length_b   1.000
_cell.length_c   1.000
_cell.angle_alpha   90.00
_cell.angle_beta   90.00
_cell.angle_gamma   90.00
#
_symmetry.space_group_name_H-M   'P 1'
#
loop_
_entity.id
_entity.type
_entity.pdbx_description
1 polymer ?
#
loop_
_entity_poly.entity_id
_entity_poly.type
_entity_poly.pdbx_seq_one_letter_code
_entity_poly.pdbx_strand_id
1 'polypeptide(L)'
;TFDVPDLTTCSREDLVKFLMESGAWSFIRQRPYNLVADPVDTPKGIFISTFDSAPLAPDLNYVVDGNEAAFQKGLDVLTKFAPVHLGLNARKETAPHAAFTEAKGVAKHWFNGAHPAGNVGIQIHHIDPITAHSKVWVAGVQDVITIGKLFTEGKFDASRMVAITGAELEKPHYVKTFIGAKIEDLVNNNLKPLEDGKSLRFVSGDVLSGKKVAKEGYLGYYDDQVTVLEEGNQYEMFGWLFPQSARPSVSGTLPNGFYPEIKFKANTNTHGEKRAFVVTGEYEKMLPMDIYPQHLMKAIIVNDFEKMEGLGIYELAEEDIALCEFACTSKQPLQNILKKGLDTMREQG
;
A
#
# COMPACT_ATOMS: atom_id res chain seq x y z
N THR A 1 4.40 -22.58 -21.84
CA THR A 1 4.06 -21.39 -22.64
C THR A 1 2.57 -21.47 -22.91
N PHE A 2 1.84 -20.40 -22.66
CA PHE A 2 0.40 -20.29 -22.88
C PHE A 2 0.11 -19.88 -24.32
N ASP A 3 -1.05 -20.28 -24.83
CA ASP A 3 -1.59 -19.76 -26.09
C ASP A 3 -2.27 -18.42 -25.80
N VAL A 4 -1.62 -17.32 -26.22
CA VAL A 4 -2.04 -15.97 -25.83
C VAL A 4 -3.22 -15.52 -26.70
N PRO A 5 -4.36 -15.13 -26.12
CA PRO A 5 -5.49 -14.67 -26.90
C PRO A 5 -5.18 -13.35 -27.61
N ASP A 6 -5.65 -13.21 -28.85
CA ASP A 6 -5.55 -11.95 -29.59
C ASP A 6 -6.49 -10.91 -28.98
N LEU A 7 -5.91 -9.88 -28.36
CA LEU A 7 -6.65 -8.79 -27.71
C LEU A 7 -7.60 -8.03 -28.67
N THR A 8 -7.40 -8.11 -29.98
CA THR A 8 -8.28 -7.42 -30.94
C THR A 8 -9.57 -8.17 -31.19
N THR A 9 -9.57 -9.50 -31.03
CA THR A 9 -10.71 -10.36 -31.38
C THR A 9 -11.25 -11.19 -30.22
N CYS A 10 -10.51 -11.33 -29.11
CA CYS A 10 -10.95 -12.16 -27.99
C CYS A 10 -12.19 -11.60 -27.30
N SER A 11 -13.05 -12.49 -26.82
CA SER A 11 -14.16 -12.11 -25.95
C SER A 11 -13.63 -11.76 -24.55
N ARG A 12 -14.43 -11.01 -23.79
CA ARG A 12 -14.12 -10.72 -22.38
C ARG A 12 -14.00 -12.04 -21.60
N GLU A 13 -14.89 -12.99 -21.88
CA GLU A 13 -14.97 -14.29 -21.23
C GLU A 13 -13.70 -15.12 -21.45
N ASP A 14 -13.20 -15.16 -22.70
CA ASP A 14 -11.95 -15.84 -23.03
C ASP A 14 -10.75 -15.18 -22.34
N LEU A 15 -10.75 -13.85 -22.24
CA LEU A 15 -9.69 -13.10 -21.59
C LEU A 15 -9.65 -13.35 -20.07
N VAL A 16 -10.82 -13.33 -19.41
CA VAL A 16 -10.95 -13.70 -17.99
C VAL A 16 -10.46 -15.12 -17.77
N LYS A 17 -10.94 -16.07 -18.58
CA LYS A 17 -10.55 -17.48 -18.48
C LYS A 17 -9.05 -17.66 -18.61
N PHE A 18 -8.42 -17.02 -19.60
CA PHE A 18 -6.98 -17.05 -19.79
C PHE A 18 -6.20 -16.51 -18.58
N LEU A 19 -6.60 -15.34 -18.06
CA LEU A 19 -5.95 -14.74 -16.89
C LEU A 19 -6.11 -15.60 -15.63
N MET A 20 -7.25 -16.25 -15.45
CA MET A 20 -7.47 -17.20 -14.35
C MET A 20 -6.60 -18.46 -14.50
N GLU A 21 -6.58 -19.08 -15.68
CA GLU A 21 -5.81 -20.31 -15.96
C GLU A 21 -4.30 -20.08 -15.86
N SER A 22 -3.83 -18.89 -16.23
CA SER A 22 -2.43 -18.47 -16.11
C SER A 22 -2.03 -18.02 -14.70
N GLY A 23 -3.00 -17.81 -13.81
CA GLY A 23 -2.77 -17.28 -12.46
C GLY A 23 -2.53 -15.76 -12.40
N ALA A 24 -2.64 -15.05 -13.53
CA ALA A 24 -2.47 -13.59 -13.56
C ALA A 24 -3.68 -12.81 -13.03
N TRP A 25 -4.87 -13.43 -12.96
CA TRP A 25 -6.08 -12.78 -12.46
C TRP A 25 -5.96 -12.29 -11.01
N SER A 26 -5.23 -13.00 -10.16
CA SER A 26 -5.08 -12.66 -8.74
C SER A 26 -4.32 -11.37 -8.48
N PHE A 27 -3.66 -10.80 -9.48
CA PHE A 27 -3.05 -9.48 -9.38
C PHE A 27 -4.05 -8.32 -9.42
N ILE A 28 -5.26 -8.57 -9.89
CA ILE A 28 -6.32 -7.58 -9.95
C ILE A 28 -7.11 -7.68 -8.64
N ARG A 29 -7.09 -6.61 -7.87
CA ARG A 29 -7.90 -6.48 -6.65
C ARG A 29 -9.09 -5.57 -6.91
N GLN A 30 -10.14 -5.71 -6.12
CA GLN A 30 -11.30 -4.84 -6.15
C GLN A 30 -11.44 -4.01 -4.87
N ARG A 31 -12.04 -2.84 -5.04
CA ARG A 31 -12.60 -2.02 -3.97
C ARG A 31 -14.12 -1.91 -4.22
N PRO A 32 -14.97 -1.95 -3.18
CA PRO A 32 -14.63 -2.06 -1.74
C PRO A 32 -14.03 -3.42 -1.33
N TYR A 33 -13.61 -3.53 -0.07
CA TYR A 33 -13.13 -4.75 0.62
C TYR A 33 -11.71 -5.25 0.35
N ASN A 34 -11.02 -4.72 -0.66
CA ASN A 34 -9.60 -5.05 -0.95
C ASN A 34 -9.34 -6.55 -1.14
N LEU A 35 -10.17 -7.19 -1.95
CA LEU A 35 -10.09 -8.62 -2.27
C LEU A 35 -9.67 -8.81 -3.73
N VAL A 36 -9.33 -10.04 -4.13
CA VAL A 36 -9.18 -10.37 -5.56
C VAL A 36 -10.48 -10.03 -6.28
N ALA A 37 -10.38 -9.42 -7.46
CA ALA A 37 -11.52 -9.05 -8.28
C ALA A 37 -12.37 -10.27 -8.65
N ASP A 38 -13.69 -10.14 -8.56
CA ASP A 38 -14.58 -11.19 -9.05
C ASP A 38 -14.55 -11.21 -10.59
N PRO A 39 -14.27 -12.36 -11.22
CA PRO A 39 -14.25 -12.50 -12.68
C PRO A 39 -15.59 -12.17 -13.37
N VAL A 40 -16.71 -12.27 -12.64
CA VAL A 40 -18.04 -11.97 -13.15
C VAL A 40 -18.34 -10.47 -13.14
N ASP A 41 -17.71 -9.71 -12.24
CA ASP A 41 -17.95 -8.28 -12.08
C ASP A 41 -17.35 -7.47 -13.23
N THR A 42 -17.95 -6.31 -13.49
CA THR A 42 -17.37 -5.27 -14.35
C THR A 42 -17.15 -4.01 -13.53
N PRO A 43 -15.91 -3.56 -13.35
CA PRO A 43 -15.63 -2.38 -12.54
C PRO A 43 -15.98 -1.11 -13.32
N LYS A 44 -16.24 -0.03 -12.60
CA LYS A 44 -16.40 1.30 -13.19
C LYS A 44 -15.10 1.82 -13.81
N GLY A 45 -13.97 1.47 -13.20
CA GLY A 45 -12.64 1.78 -13.68
C GLY A 45 -11.57 0.93 -12.99
N ILE A 46 -10.38 0.92 -13.57
CA ILE A 46 -9.18 0.27 -13.03
C ILE A 46 -8.16 1.35 -12.68
N PHE A 47 -7.71 1.38 -11.43
CA PHE A 47 -6.84 2.42 -10.90
C PHE A 47 -5.46 1.86 -10.56
N ILE A 48 -4.42 2.50 -11.06
CA ILE A 48 -3.03 2.12 -10.85
C ILE A 48 -2.28 3.37 -10.40
N SER A 49 -1.78 3.37 -9.16
CA SER A 49 -0.84 4.39 -8.71
C SER A 49 0.55 4.06 -9.26
N THR A 50 1.21 5.02 -9.90
CA THR A 50 2.56 4.83 -10.46
C THR A 50 3.65 5.44 -9.58
N PHE A 51 3.33 5.75 -8.32
CA PHE A 51 4.31 6.15 -7.32
C PHE A 51 3.85 5.72 -5.93
N ASP A 52 4.81 5.50 -5.04
CA ASP A 52 4.53 5.24 -3.63
C ASP A 52 5.10 6.38 -2.78
N SER A 53 4.28 6.84 -1.84
CA SER A 53 4.61 7.94 -0.93
C SER A 53 4.95 7.46 0.47
N ALA A 54 4.82 6.16 0.75
CA ALA A 54 5.11 5.57 2.05
C ALA A 54 6.62 5.69 2.40
N PRO A 55 6.97 5.58 3.70
CA PRO A 55 8.36 5.70 4.13
C PRO A 55 9.25 4.61 3.50
N LEU A 56 10.35 5.04 2.87
CA LEU A 56 11.33 4.16 2.22
C LEU A 56 10.76 3.29 1.10
N ALA A 57 9.60 3.65 0.55
CA ALA A 57 8.95 2.89 -0.51
C ALA A 57 9.82 2.73 -1.77
N PRO A 58 9.61 1.66 -2.55
CA PRO A 58 10.30 1.48 -3.82
C PRO A 58 10.01 2.63 -4.80
N ASP A 59 11.05 3.04 -5.53
CA ASP A 59 10.93 3.99 -6.62
C ASP A 59 10.37 3.28 -7.85
N LEU A 60 9.09 3.50 -8.13
CA LEU A 60 8.40 2.84 -9.24
C LEU A 60 8.94 3.28 -10.62
N ASN A 61 9.65 4.41 -10.73
CA ASN A 61 10.37 4.75 -11.94
C ASN A 61 11.51 3.77 -12.21
N TYR A 62 12.25 3.38 -11.17
CA TYR A 62 13.31 2.37 -11.28
C TYR A 62 12.74 0.97 -11.56
N VAL A 63 11.58 0.66 -10.98
CA VAL A 63 10.90 -0.64 -11.19
C VAL A 63 10.41 -0.82 -12.63
N VAL A 64 9.90 0.24 -13.27
CA VAL A 64 9.38 0.16 -14.64
C VAL A 64 10.48 0.24 -15.70
N ASP A 65 11.67 0.73 -15.36
CA ASP A 65 12.81 0.87 -16.27
C ASP A 65 13.13 -0.48 -16.97
N GLY A 66 13.23 -0.45 -18.30
CA GLY A 66 13.43 -1.64 -19.13
C GLY A 66 12.22 -2.58 -19.23
N ASN A 67 11.07 -2.25 -18.65
CA ASN A 67 9.81 -2.98 -18.73
C ASN A 67 8.68 -2.15 -19.36
N GLU A 68 9.00 -1.10 -20.11
CA GLU A 68 8.05 -0.12 -20.62
C GLU A 68 7.05 -0.75 -21.60
N ALA A 69 7.55 -1.59 -22.51
CA ALA A 69 6.72 -2.31 -23.47
C ALA A 69 5.77 -3.31 -22.78
N ALA A 70 6.26 -4.00 -21.73
CA ALA A 70 5.44 -4.89 -20.93
C ALA A 70 4.38 -4.11 -20.14
N PHE A 71 4.75 -3.00 -19.51
CA PHE A 71 3.80 -2.14 -18.80
C PHE A 71 2.68 -1.66 -19.73
N GLN A 72 3.02 -1.11 -20.91
CA GLN A 72 2.01 -0.70 -21.89
C GLN A 72 1.13 -1.89 -22.33
N LYS A 73 1.71 -3.06 -22.59
CA LYS A 73 0.91 -4.24 -22.96
C LYS A 73 -0.05 -4.66 -21.84
N GLY A 74 0.38 -4.57 -20.58
CA GLY A 74 -0.47 -4.81 -19.42
C GLY A 74 -1.64 -3.83 -19.35
N LEU A 75 -1.41 -2.54 -19.63
CA LEU A 75 -2.48 -1.55 -19.75
C LEU A 75 -3.45 -1.89 -20.89
N ASP A 76 -2.94 -2.29 -22.06
CA ASP A 76 -3.77 -2.69 -23.21
C ASP A 76 -4.69 -3.87 -22.84
N VAL A 77 -4.21 -4.82 -22.04
CA VAL A 77 -5.03 -5.92 -21.51
C VAL A 77 -6.11 -5.38 -20.57
N LEU A 78 -5.73 -4.54 -19.61
CA LEU A 78 -6.67 -4.02 -18.60
C LEU A 78 -7.77 -3.14 -19.21
N THR A 79 -7.45 -2.36 -20.25
CA THR A 79 -8.44 -1.54 -20.97
C THR A 79 -9.55 -2.34 -21.65
N LYS A 80 -9.41 -3.67 -21.78
CA LYS A 80 -10.48 -4.56 -22.26
C LYS A 80 -11.58 -4.80 -21.23
N PHE A 81 -11.31 -4.56 -19.96
CA PHE A 81 -12.28 -4.74 -18.88
C PHE A 81 -13.01 -3.45 -18.52
N ALA A 82 -12.28 -2.33 -18.42
CA ALA A 82 -12.82 -1.03 -18.05
C ALA A 82 -11.83 0.11 -18.38
N PRO A 83 -12.25 1.38 -18.33
CA PRO A 83 -11.33 2.51 -18.40
C PRO A 83 -10.22 2.42 -17.35
N VAL A 84 -8.98 2.67 -17.75
CA VAL A 84 -7.81 2.61 -16.87
C VAL A 84 -7.35 4.02 -16.52
N HIS A 85 -7.07 4.24 -15.23
CA HIS A 85 -6.63 5.50 -14.65
C HIS A 85 -5.25 5.33 -14.00
N LEU A 86 -4.29 6.15 -14.41
CA LEU A 86 -2.95 6.22 -13.84
C LEU A 86 -2.81 7.43 -12.92
N GLY A 87 -2.38 7.20 -11.68
CA GLY A 87 -1.96 8.26 -10.76
C GLY A 87 -0.48 8.57 -10.90
N LEU A 88 -0.14 9.78 -11.32
CA LEU A 88 1.21 10.27 -11.59
C LEU A 88 1.68 11.22 -10.47
N ASN A 89 2.95 11.10 -10.10
CA ASN A 89 3.56 11.97 -9.11
C ASN A 89 3.89 13.36 -9.70
N ALA A 90 3.37 14.42 -9.09
CA ALA A 90 3.68 15.81 -9.45
C ALA A 90 4.68 16.49 -8.50
N ARG A 91 5.32 15.75 -7.58
CA ARG A 91 6.40 16.28 -6.73
C ARG A 91 7.62 16.63 -7.59
N LYS A 92 8.23 17.79 -7.32
CA LYS A 92 9.33 18.34 -8.12
C LYS A 92 10.66 17.57 -8.01
N GLU A 93 10.79 16.70 -7.02
CA GLU A 93 12.04 15.99 -6.71
C GLU A 93 12.38 14.92 -7.75
N THR A 94 11.38 14.22 -8.26
CA THR A 94 11.55 13.15 -9.25
C THR A 94 10.39 13.17 -10.23
N ALA A 95 10.69 13.42 -11.51
CA ALA A 95 9.68 13.34 -12.57
C ALA A 95 9.26 11.88 -12.79
N PRO A 96 7.99 11.59 -13.10
CA PRO A 96 7.57 10.23 -13.45
C PRO A 96 8.25 9.75 -14.74
N HIS A 97 8.52 8.45 -14.79
CA HIS A 97 9.14 7.80 -15.94
C HIS A 97 8.32 7.97 -17.23
N ALA A 98 8.98 7.94 -18.40
CA ALA A 98 8.33 8.06 -19.71
C ALA A 98 7.27 6.96 -19.91
N ALA A 99 7.50 5.75 -19.39
CA ALA A 99 6.54 4.66 -19.42
C ALA A 99 5.17 5.03 -18.81
N PHE A 100 5.15 5.93 -17.82
CA PHE A 100 3.92 6.40 -17.18
C PHE A 100 3.33 7.62 -17.90
N THR A 101 4.17 8.61 -18.23
CA THR A 101 3.72 9.87 -18.84
C THR A 101 3.28 9.70 -20.29
N GLU A 102 3.87 8.77 -21.03
CA GLU A 102 3.58 8.48 -22.45
C GLU A 102 2.62 7.29 -22.64
N ALA A 103 2.16 6.65 -21.56
CA ALA A 103 1.21 5.53 -21.62
C ALA A 103 -0.03 5.87 -22.47
N LYS A 104 -0.46 4.92 -23.30
CA LYS A 104 -1.56 5.10 -24.27
C LYS A 104 -2.82 4.36 -23.81
N GLY A 105 -3.98 4.84 -24.24
CA GLY A 105 -5.27 4.20 -23.94
C GLY A 105 -5.76 4.37 -22.50
N VAL A 106 -5.11 5.23 -21.70
CA VAL A 106 -5.38 5.42 -20.27
C VAL A 106 -5.55 6.89 -19.93
N ALA A 107 -6.35 7.17 -18.90
CA ALA A 107 -6.46 8.50 -18.30
C ALA A 107 -5.31 8.72 -17.31
N LYS A 108 -4.77 9.93 -17.24
CA LYS A 108 -3.64 10.29 -16.37
C LYS A 108 -4.05 11.40 -15.43
N HIS A 109 -3.78 11.22 -14.14
CA HIS A 109 -4.14 12.14 -13.08
C HIS A 109 -2.90 12.49 -12.26
N TRP A 110 -2.70 13.76 -11.98
CA TRP A 110 -1.48 14.24 -11.33
C TRP A 110 -1.74 14.57 -9.86
N PHE A 111 -0.93 14.00 -8.96
CA PHE A 111 -1.06 14.15 -7.52
C PHE A 111 0.19 14.79 -6.92
N ASN A 112 -0.01 15.80 -6.07
CA ASN A 112 1.06 16.47 -5.34
C ASN A 112 0.73 16.51 -3.85
N GLY A 113 1.62 16.00 -3.02
CA GLY A 113 1.45 15.99 -1.57
C GLY A 113 2.40 15.04 -0.86
N ALA A 114 2.40 15.10 0.46
CA ALA A 114 3.03 14.07 1.30
C ALA A 114 2.20 12.77 1.28
N HIS A 115 2.70 11.72 1.92
CA HIS A 115 1.89 10.52 2.19
C HIS A 115 0.58 10.92 2.90
N PRO A 116 -0.59 10.40 2.51
CA PRO A 116 -0.83 9.23 1.63
C PRO A 116 -1.12 9.54 0.13
N ALA A 117 -0.53 10.58 -0.49
CA ALA A 117 -0.82 10.93 -1.90
C ALA A 117 -0.60 9.79 -2.92
N GLY A 118 0.29 8.84 -2.63
CA GLY A 118 0.56 7.67 -3.48
C GLY A 118 -0.41 6.50 -3.28
N ASN A 119 -1.27 6.54 -2.26
CA ASN A 119 -2.23 5.48 -2.00
C ASN A 119 -3.34 5.50 -3.06
N VAL A 120 -3.65 4.34 -3.61
CA VAL A 120 -4.67 4.23 -4.66
C VAL A 120 -6.07 4.58 -4.14
N GLY A 121 -6.39 4.30 -2.87
CA GLY A 121 -7.67 4.68 -2.26
C GLY A 121 -7.89 6.20 -2.25
N ILE A 122 -6.86 6.95 -1.86
CA ILE A 122 -6.86 8.42 -1.92
C ILE A 122 -7.08 8.90 -3.35
N GLN A 123 -6.39 8.30 -4.33
CA GLN A 123 -6.54 8.69 -5.72
C GLN A 123 -7.94 8.40 -6.26
N ILE A 124 -8.49 7.22 -5.94
CA ILE A 124 -9.87 6.84 -6.29
C ILE A 124 -10.85 7.87 -5.73
N HIS A 125 -10.74 8.26 -4.47
CA HIS A 125 -11.62 9.25 -3.86
C HIS A 125 -11.65 10.59 -4.60
N HIS A 126 -10.51 11.05 -5.14
CA HIS A 126 -10.46 12.32 -5.88
C HIS A 126 -10.85 12.21 -7.37
N ILE A 127 -10.85 11.00 -7.93
CA ILE A 127 -11.17 10.77 -9.35
C ILE A 127 -12.59 10.26 -9.51
N ASP A 128 -12.94 9.20 -8.78
CA ASP A 128 -14.19 8.47 -8.90
C ASP A 128 -14.55 7.69 -7.61
N PRO A 129 -15.11 8.38 -6.59
CA PRO A 129 -15.50 7.81 -5.29
C PRO A 129 -16.32 6.52 -5.37
N ILE A 130 -16.11 5.64 -4.38
CA ILE A 130 -16.78 4.34 -4.29
C ILE A 130 -18.07 4.46 -3.46
N THR A 131 -19.18 4.04 -4.05
CA THR A 131 -20.48 3.86 -3.41
C THR A 131 -20.77 2.38 -3.13
N ALA A 132 -21.81 2.09 -2.35
CA ALA A 132 -22.28 0.73 -2.07
C ALA A 132 -22.60 -0.11 -3.33
N HIS A 133 -22.92 0.54 -4.44
CA HIS A 133 -23.33 -0.11 -5.70
C HIS A 133 -22.27 -0.05 -6.79
N SER A 134 -21.08 0.45 -6.48
CA SER A 134 -19.98 0.56 -7.44
C SER A 134 -18.78 -0.24 -6.99
N LYS A 135 -18.11 -0.86 -7.97
CA LYS A 135 -16.84 -1.55 -7.77
C LYS A 135 -15.81 -0.90 -8.67
N VAL A 136 -14.60 -0.76 -8.16
CA VAL A 136 -13.43 -0.40 -8.95
C VAL A 136 -12.37 -1.46 -8.76
N TRP A 137 -11.49 -1.61 -9.73
CA TRP A 137 -10.36 -2.52 -9.63
C TRP A 137 -9.06 -1.74 -9.45
N VAL A 138 -8.08 -2.38 -8.84
CA VAL A 138 -6.74 -1.82 -8.60
C VAL A 138 -5.68 -2.87 -8.90
N ALA A 139 -4.52 -2.42 -9.38
CA ALA A 139 -3.36 -3.26 -9.61
C ALA A 139 -2.07 -2.46 -9.35
N GLY A 140 -0.99 -3.13 -8.94
CA GLY A 140 0.32 -2.51 -8.80
C GLY A 140 1.06 -2.37 -10.14
N VAL A 141 2.12 -1.55 -10.19
CA VAL A 141 2.92 -1.40 -11.41
C VAL A 141 3.58 -2.73 -11.83
N GLN A 142 4.15 -3.47 -10.87
CA GLN A 142 4.78 -4.77 -11.15
C GLN A 142 3.78 -5.84 -11.60
N ASP A 143 2.56 -5.75 -11.10
CA ASP A 143 1.46 -6.63 -11.47
C ASP A 143 1.05 -6.41 -12.94
N VAL A 144 0.92 -5.14 -13.34
CA VAL A 144 0.65 -4.74 -14.73
C VAL A 144 1.78 -5.19 -15.65
N ILE A 145 3.04 -5.07 -15.21
CA ILE A 145 4.20 -5.58 -15.95
C ILE A 145 4.12 -7.10 -16.13
N THR A 146 3.80 -7.86 -15.08
CA THR A 146 3.65 -9.33 -15.17
C THR A 146 2.52 -9.72 -16.13
N ILE A 147 1.38 -9.03 -16.07
CA ILE A 147 0.28 -9.24 -17.04
C ILE A 147 0.79 -8.96 -18.45
N GLY A 148 1.49 -7.84 -18.67
CA GLY A 148 2.06 -7.51 -19.97
C GLY A 148 3.02 -8.56 -20.50
N LYS A 149 3.97 -9.01 -19.68
CA LYS A 149 4.94 -10.06 -20.01
C LYS A 149 4.26 -11.37 -20.39
N LEU A 150 3.19 -11.74 -19.69
CA LEU A 150 2.40 -12.91 -20.05
C LEU A 150 1.88 -12.82 -21.49
N PHE A 151 1.44 -11.65 -21.94
CA PHE A 151 0.95 -11.44 -23.29
C PHE A 151 2.04 -11.26 -24.35
N THR A 152 3.24 -10.79 -23.97
CA THR A 152 4.36 -10.66 -24.92
C THR A 152 5.18 -11.93 -25.05
N GLU A 153 5.31 -12.72 -23.99
CA GLU A 153 6.20 -13.88 -23.92
C GLU A 153 5.46 -15.22 -23.83
N GLY A 154 4.14 -15.21 -23.56
CA GLY A 154 3.35 -16.41 -23.33
C GLY A 154 3.76 -17.17 -22.07
N LYS A 155 4.42 -16.52 -21.11
CA LYS A 155 4.92 -17.15 -19.88
C LYS A 155 4.59 -16.29 -18.67
N PHE A 156 4.13 -16.93 -17.60
CA PHE A 156 3.93 -16.27 -16.32
C PHE A 156 5.28 -15.95 -15.67
N ASP A 157 5.58 -14.67 -15.46
CA ASP A 157 6.78 -14.19 -14.78
C ASP A 157 6.44 -13.74 -13.36
N ALA A 158 6.79 -14.58 -12.38
CA ALA A 158 6.62 -14.31 -10.96
C ALA A 158 7.71 -13.40 -10.37
N SER A 159 8.63 -12.89 -11.19
CA SER A 159 9.72 -12.06 -10.70
C SER A 159 9.22 -10.70 -10.20
N ARG A 160 9.89 -10.18 -9.16
CA ARG A 160 9.60 -8.91 -8.49
C ARG A 160 10.89 -8.19 -8.19
N MET A 161 10.88 -6.87 -8.38
CA MET A 161 11.87 -5.97 -7.83
C MET A 161 11.42 -5.56 -6.44
N VAL A 162 12.22 -5.85 -5.42
CA VAL A 162 11.87 -5.61 -4.02
C VAL A 162 12.88 -4.67 -3.39
N ALA A 163 12.40 -3.61 -2.72
CA ALA A 163 13.25 -2.70 -1.95
C ALA A 163 13.55 -3.28 -0.56
N ILE A 164 14.82 -3.54 -0.25
CA ILE A 164 15.28 -3.99 1.07
C ILE A 164 15.74 -2.77 1.85
N THR A 165 14.93 -2.37 2.84
CA THR A 165 15.01 -1.06 3.50
C THR A 165 14.98 -1.16 5.02
N GLY A 166 15.24 -0.03 5.69
CA GLY A 166 15.18 0.08 7.14
C GLY A 166 16.53 0.36 7.81
N ALA A 167 16.46 0.81 9.06
CA ALA A 167 17.60 1.36 9.78
C ALA A 167 18.65 0.31 10.19
N GLU A 168 18.24 -0.96 10.33
CA GLU A 168 19.11 -2.05 10.81
C GLU A 168 19.87 -2.75 9.68
N LEU A 169 19.76 -2.28 8.44
CA LEU A 169 20.54 -2.78 7.32
C LEU A 169 21.89 -2.08 7.22
N GLU A 170 22.93 -2.82 6.86
CA GLU A 170 24.23 -2.24 6.51
C GLU A 170 24.13 -1.43 5.22
N LYS A 171 23.52 -2.01 4.18
CA LYS A 171 23.35 -1.40 2.86
C LYS A 171 21.94 -1.65 2.32
N PRO A 172 21.01 -0.69 2.44
CA PRO A 172 19.73 -0.74 1.74
C PRO A 172 19.94 -0.86 0.23
N HIS A 173 19.17 -1.72 -0.44
CA HIS A 173 19.33 -1.98 -1.88
C HIS A 173 18.06 -2.60 -2.48
N TYR A 174 18.01 -2.67 -3.81
CA TYR A 174 16.98 -3.42 -4.54
C TYR A 174 17.44 -4.83 -4.86
N VAL A 175 16.52 -5.79 -4.78
CA VAL A 175 16.76 -7.19 -5.16
C VAL A 175 15.72 -7.62 -6.18
N LYS A 176 16.17 -8.26 -7.26
CA LYS A 176 15.28 -9.01 -8.16
C LYS A 176 15.10 -10.41 -7.60
N THR A 177 13.87 -10.73 -7.20
CA THR A 177 13.48 -12.01 -6.60
C THR A 177 12.14 -12.48 -7.15
N PHE A 178 11.43 -13.35 -6.46
CA PHE A 178 10.08 -13.83 -6.81
C PHE A 178 9.07 -13.49 -5.73
N ILE A 179 7.78 -13.46 -6.11
CA ILE A 179 6.66 -13.38 -5.15
C ILE A 179 6.80 -14.51 -4.12
N GLY A 180 6.62 -14.20 -2.84
CA GLY A 180 6.74 -15.19 -1.76
C GLY A 180 8.19 -15.58 -1.44
N ALA A 181 9.19 -14.79 -1.84
CA ALA A 181 10.57 -15.02 -1.45
C ALA A 181 10.76 -15.06 0.07
N LYS A 182 11.65 -15.94 0.54
CA LYS A 182 11.95 -16.08 1.97
C LYS A 182 12.68 -14.83 2.46
N ILE A 183 12.18 -14.23 3.55
CA ILE A 183 12.71 -12.97 4.10
C ILE A 183 14.18 -13.11 4.47
N GLU A 184 14.53 -14.22 5.12
CA GLU A 184 15.91 -14.55 5.50
C GLU A 184 16.89 -14.42 4.33
N ASP A 185 16.55 -14.92 3.15
CA ASP A 185 17.45 -14.90 1.98
C ASP A 185 17.65 -13.49 1.43
N LEU A 186 16.68 -12.60 1.63
CA LEU A 186 16.73 -11.20 1.19
C LEU A 186 17.56 -10.30 2.12
N VAL A 187 17.67 -10.65 3.40
CA VAL A 187 18.29 -9.79 4.43
C VAL A 187 19.58 -10.37 5.01
N ASN A 188 19.85 -11.66 4.83
CA ASN A 188 21.04 -12.32 5.36
C ASN A 188 22.32 -11.64 4.86
N ASN A 189 23.32 -11.57 5.75
CA ASN A 189 24.61 -10.92 5.51
C ASN A 189 24.55 -9.41 5.21
N ASN A 190 23.41 -8.76 5.48
CA ASN A 190 23.23 -7.31 5.31
C ASN A 190 22.61 -6.65 6.56
N LEU A 191 22.61 -7.35 7.70
CA LEU A 191 22.12 -6.85 8.97
C LEU A 191 23.26 -6.25 9.78
N LYS A 192 23.05 -5.08 10.38
CA LYS A 192 23.98 -4.48 11.32
C LYS A 192 24.12 -5.35 12.58
N PRO A 193 25.29 -5.33 13.25
CA PRO A 193 25.41 -5.90 14.58
C PRO A 193 24.38 -5.30 15.53
N LEU A 194 23.64 -6.16 16.26
CA LEU A 194 22.75 -5.73 17.32
C LEU A 194 23.48 -5.67 18.64
N GLU A 195 23.15 -4.66 19.44
CA GLU A 195 23.56 -4.60 20.85
C GLU A 195 22.86 -5.69 21.67
N ASP A 196 23.50 -6.16 22.73
CA ASP A 196 22.97 -7.18 23.62
C ASP A 196 21.59 -6.78 24.17
N GLY A 197 20.63 -7.71 24.07
CA GLY A 197 19.27 -7.51 24.56
C GLY A 197 18.30 -6.83 23.59
N LYS A 198 18.77 -6.40 22.41
CA LYS A 198 17.92 -5.88 21.33
C LYS A 198 17.56 -6.97 20.32
N SER A 199 16.41 -6.80 19.66
CA SER A 199 15.96 -7.68 18.60
C SER A 199 15.46 -6.89 17.39
N LEU A 200 15.34 -7.58 16.26
CA LEU A 200 14.86 -7.00 15.02
C LEU A 200 13.38 -7.32 14.80
N ARG A 201 12.68 -6.38 14.16
CA ARG A 201 11.42 -6.63 13.50
C ARG A 201 11.62 -6.63 11.99
N PHE A 202 11.13 -7.69 11.37
CA PHE A 202 11.01 -7.81 9.92
C PHE A 202 9.57 -7.52 9.52
N VAL A 203 9.40 -6.67 8.51
CA VAL A 203 8.10 -6.26 7.98
C VAL A 203 8.09 -6.55 6.49
N SER A 204 7.07 -7.27 6.03
CA SER A 204 6.72 -7.36 4.62
C SER A 204 5.85 -6.15 4.28
N GLY A 205 6.35 -5.26 3.45
CA GLY A 205 5.81 -3.93 3.19
C GLY A 205 6.52 -2.81 3.96
N ASP A 206 5.87 -1.65 3.98
CA ASP A 206 6.32 -0.44 4.66
C ASP A 206 6.00 -0.47 6.17
N VAL A 207 6.44 0.55 6.91
CA VAL A 207 6.27 0.61 8.38
C VAL A 207 4.86 0.98 8.85
N LEU A 208 4.01 1.52 7.98
CA LEU A 208 2.66 2.00 8.29
C LEU A 208 1.63 0.89 8.07
N SER A 209 1.68 0.22 6.91
CA SER A 209 0.70 -0.81 6.52
C SER A 209 1.25 -2.24 6.40
N GLY A 210 2.58 -2.40 6.47
CA GLY A 210 3.22 -3.71 6.32
C GLY A 210 2.93 -4.68 7.45
N LYS A 211 3.11 -5.98 7.18
CA LYS A 211 2.86 -7.07 8.13
C LYS A 211 4.13 -7.54 8.79
N LYS A 212 4.10 -7.67 10.12
CA LYS A 212 5.17 -8.35 10.87
C LYS A 212 5.31 -9.79 10.37
N VAL A 213 6.51 -10.16 9.96
CA VAL A 213 6.87 -11.51 9.53
C VAL A 213 8.03 -12.03 10.38
N ALA A 214 8.11 -13.36 10.53
CA ALA A 214 9.30 -13.98 11.09
C ALA A 214 10.47 -13.84 10.10
N LYS A 215 11.71 -13.94 10.59
CA LYS A 215 12.89 -13.97 9.71
C LYS A 215 12.79 -15.12 8.70
N GLU A 216 12.29 -16.26 9.14
CA GLU A 216 12.08 -17.47 8.34
C GLU A 216 10.78 -17.41 7.51
N GLY A 217 10.01 -16.33 7.63
CA GLY A 217 8.78 -16.10 6.89
C GLY A 217 9.03 -15.70 5.43
N TYR A 218 7.96 -15.23 4.78
CA TYR A 218 7.94 -14.97 3.36
C TYR A 218 7.41 -13.57 3.06
N LEU A 219 7.87 -13.01 1.94
CA LEU A 219 7.33 -11.79 1.35
C LEU A 219 5.85 -11.98 1.02
N GLY A 220 5.04 -10.98 1.35
CA GLY A 220 3.62 -10.96 1.03
C GLY A 220 3.37 -10.94 -0.47
N TYR A 221 2.19 -11.40 -0.89
CA TYR A 221 1.86 -11.58 -2.30
C TYR A 221 1.85 -10.26 -3.09
N TYR A 222 1.41 -9.17 -2.47
CA TYR A 222 1.31 -7.83 -3.08
C TYR A 222 2.41 -6.87 -2.61
N ASP A 223 3.36 -7.34 -1.80
CA ASP A 223 4.36 -6.49 -1.18
C ASP A 223 5.63 -6.46 -2.05
N ASP A 224 6.21 -5.28 -2.25
CA ASP A 224 7.46 -5.06 -2.98
C ASP A 224 8.51 -4.28 -2.16
N GLN A 225 8.32 -4.25 -0.84
CA GLN A 225 9.25 -3.71 0.13
C GLN A 225 9.44 -4.72 1.26
N VAL A 226 10.66 -4.81 1.78
CA VAL A 226 10.93 -5.42 3.09
C VAL A 226 11.56 -4.34 3.95
N THR A 227 11.01 -4.13 5.14
CA THR A 227 11.53 -3.15 6.10
C THR A 227 12.07 -3.83 7.34
N VAL A 228 13.32 -3.52 7.71
CA VAL A 228 13.99 -4.03 8.91
C VAL A 228 14.26 -2.90 9.90
N LEU A 229 13.68 -3.00 11.08
CA LEU A 229 13.80 -2.01 12.15
C LEU A 229 14.03 -2.67 13.52
N GLU A 230 14.57 -1.91 14.47
CA GLU A 230 14.71 -2.35 15.86
C GLU A 230 13.34 -2.59 16.51
N GLU A 231 13.20 -3.71 17.21
CA GLU A 231 12.06 -3.98 18.08
C GLU A 231 12.16 -3.11 19.34
N GLY A 232 11.22 -2.18 19.50
CA GLY A 232 11.14 -1.23 20.61
C GLY A 232 10.49 -1.83 21.86
N ASN A 233 11.06 -2.91 22.38
CA ASN A 233 10.59 -3.64 23.57
C ASN A 233 11.29 -3.20 24.88
N GLN A 234 12.09 -2.14 24.83
CA GLN A 234 12.86 -1.63 25.97
C GLN A 234 12.02 -0.70 26.84
N TYR A 235 12.22 -0.78 28.16
CA TYR A 235 11.56 0.11 29.12
C TYR A 235 12.10 1.54 28.99
N GLU A 236 11.21 2.51 28.81
CA GLU A 236 11.56 3.93 28.84
C GLU A 236 11.35 4.52 30.24
N MET A 237 12.45 4.81 30.94
CA MET A 237 12.39 5.45 32.26
C MET A 237 11.74 6.83 32.15
N PHE A 238 10.62 7.02 32.85
CA PHE A 238 9.72 8.19 32.80
C PHE A 238 8.90 8.39 31.50
N GLY A 239 8.96 7.45 30.55
CA GLY A 239 8.07 7.36 29.39
C GLY A 239 7.83 8.68 28.65
N TRP A 240 6.54 9.06 28.51
CA TRP A 240 6.14 10.29 27.82
C TRP A 240 6.44 11.58 28.59
N LEU A 241 6.74 11.50 29.90
CA LEU A 241 6.89 12.66 30.78
C LEU A 241 8.17 13.45 30.49
N PHE A 242 9.21 12.78 29.98
CA PHE A 242 10.46 13.40 29.56
C PHE A 242 10.72 13.11 28.08
N PRO A 243 10.81 14.13 27.21
CA PRO A 243 11.14 13.96 25.80
C PRO A 243 12.65 13.70 25.65
N GLN A 244 13.10 12.49 26.01
CA GLN A 244 14.54 12.19 26.12
C GLN A 244 15.23 11.97 24.77
N SER A 245 14.51 11.60 23.71
CA SER A 245 15.10 11.26 22.42
C SER A 245 14.28 11.76 21.22
N ALA A 246 15.03 11.96 20.13
CA ALA A 246 14.52 12.22 18.79
C ALA A 246 13.69 11.03 18.28
N ARG A 247 12.40 11.25 17.96
CA ARG A 247 11.50 10.21 17.44
C ARG A 247 10.41 10.81 16.56
N PRO A 248 9.74 9.99 15.72
CA PRO A 248 8.61 10.45 14.92
C PRO A 248 7.50 11.01 15.82
N SER A 249 7.04 12.25 15.57
CA SER A 249 5.88 12.81 16.26
C SER A 249 5.17 13.83 15.40
N VAL A 250 3.84 13.84 15.49
CA VAL A 250 2.95 14.82 14.88
C VAL A 250 2.85 16.09 15.72
N SER A 251 2.96 16.00 17.05
CA SER A 251 2.69 17.13 17.96
C SER A 251 3.77 18.21 17.95
N GLY A 252 4.93 17.95 17.34
CA GLY A 252 6.08 18.87 17.34
C GLY A 252 6.72 19.10 18.72
N THR A 253 6.25 18.45 19.78
CA THR A 253 6.70 18.66 21.17
C THR A 253 8.02 17.97 21.52
N LEU A 254 8.70 17.41 20.52
CA LEU A 254 9.98 16.71 20.67
C LEU A 254 11.12 17.55 20.08
N PRO A 255 12.38 17.27 20.41
CA PRO A 255 13.53 18.03 19.90
C PRO A 255 13.49 18.25 18.38
N ASN A 256 13.06 17.25 17.62
CA ASN A 256 12.98 17.27 16.15
C ASN A 256 11.87 18.18 15.60
N GLY A 257 10.87 18.53 16.42
CA GLY A 257 9.86 19.52 16.06
C GLY A 257 10.38 20.96 16.15
N PHE A 258 11.38 21.20 17.00
CA PHE A 258 12.05 22.50 17.13
C PHE A 258 13.27 22.62 16.21
N TYR A 259 13.93 21.50 15.93
CA TYR A 259 15.16 21.39 15.14
C TYR A 259 14.98 20.31 14.06
N PRO A 260 14.43 20.65 12.88
CA PRO A 260 14.12 19.69 11.81
C PRO A 260 15.33 18.89 11.30
N GLU A 261 16.54 19.41 11.50
CA GLU A 261 17.81 18.78 11.16
C GLU A 261 18.14 17.54 12.02
N ILE A 262 17.50 17.40 13.19
CA ILE A 262 17.71 16.26 14.07
C ILE A 262 17.05 15.03 13.43
N LYS A 263 17.90 14.12 12.93
CA LYS A 263 17.46 12.82 12.41
C LYS A 263 17.04 11.90 13.56
N PHE A 264 16.05 11.05 13.32
CA PHE A 264 15.63 10.02 14.27
C PHE A 264 15.86 8.62 13.70
N LYS A 265 15.96 7.65 14.60
CA LYS A 265 15.91 6.22 14.29
C LYS A 265 14.57 5.69 14.80
N ALA A 266 13.65 5.36 13.90
CA ALA A 266 12.37 4.80 14.30
C ALA A 266 12.52 3.34 14.75
N ASN A 267 11.76 2.97 15.78
CA ASN A 267 11.60 1.60 16.25
C ASN A 267 10.10 1.31 16.42
N THR A 268 9.76 0.11 16.90
CA THR A 268 8.36 -0.32 17.04
C THR A 268 7.66 0.16 18.32
N ASN A 269 8.31 0.96 19.16
CA ASN A 269 7.75 1.41 20.42
C ASN A 269 6.60 2.40 20.16
N THR A 270 5.46 2.19 20.82
CA THR A 270 4.27 3.05 20.68
C THR A 270 4.32 4.29 21.57
N HIS A 271 5.25 4.32 22.54
CA HIS A 271 5.43 5.37 23.54
C HIS A 271 4.14 5.77 24.27
N GLY A 272 3.27 4.80 24.53
CA GLY A 272 1.99 5.00 25.18
C GLY A 272 1.19 3.71 25.32
N GLU A 273 -0.07 3.85 25.73
CA GLU A 273 -0.99 2.72 25.91
C GLU A 273 -2.33 3.02 25.23
N LYS A 274 -3.13 1.97 25.02
CA LYS A 274 -4.47 2.08 24.43
C LYS A 274 -5.41 2.82 25.36
N ARG A 275 -6.15 3.79 24.81
CA ARG A 275 -7.13 4.61 25.54
C ARG A 275 -8.38 4.81 24.69
N ALA A 276 -9.51 5.18 25.30
CA ALA A 276 -10.68 5.62 24.54
C ALA A 276 -10.34 6.80 23.63
N PHE A 277 -11.12 7.04 22.56
CA PHE A 277 -10.90 8.19 21.69
C PHE A 277 -11.02 9.51 22.47
N VAL A 278 -9.89 10.19 22.70
CA VAL A 278 -9.85 11.42 23.53
C VAL A 278 -9.84 12.69 22.69
N VAL A 279 -8.98 12.77 21.67
CA VAL A 279 -8.77 13.99 20.89
C VAL A 279 -9.66 13.97 19.66
N THR A 280 -10.32 15.10 19.38
CA THR A 280 -11.19 15.25 18.20
C THR A 280 -10.41 15.93 17.06
N GLY A 281 -10.58 15.46 15.82
CA GLY A 281 -10.01 16.13 14.65
C GLY A 281 -8.55 15.78 14.32
N GLU A 282 -7.96 14.77 14.98
CA GLU A 282 -6.59 14.34 14.67
C GLU A 282 -6.50 13.59 13.35
N TYR A 283 -7.50 12.76 13.05
CA TYR A 283 -7.48 11.87 11.88
C TYR A 283 -7.81 12.63 10.60
N GLU A 284 -8.71 13.60 10.68
CA GLU A 284 -9.10 14.50 9.58
C GLU A 284 -7.91 15.32 9.06
N LYS A 285 -6.87 15.54 9.88
CA LYS A 285 -5.62 16.20 9.44
C LYS A 285 -4.70 15.28 8.64
N MET A 286 -4.89 13.96 8.75
CA MET A 286 -4.03 12.94 8.15
C MET A 286 -4.67 12.25 6.94
N LEU A 287 -6.00 12.29 6.83
CA LEU A 287 -6.76 11.69 5.76
C LEU A 287 -7.26 12.77 4.79
N PRO A 288 -6.64 12.93 3.60
CA PRO A 288 -7.07 13.90 2.59
C PRO A 288 -8.29 13.39 1.79
N MET A 289 -9.37 13.05 2.49
CA MET A 289 -10.65 12.62 1.92
C MET A 289 -11.80 13.35 2.61
N ASP A 290 -12.95 13.47 1.95
CA ASP A 290 -14.20 13.99 2.54
C ASP A 290 -14.92 12.90 3.37
N ILE A 291 -14.20 12.38 4.36
CA ILE A 291 -14.65 11.35 5.30
C ILE A 291 -14.34 11.84 6.71
N TYR A 292 -15.21 11.50 7.67
CA TYR A 292 -14.95 11.73 9.10
C TYR A 292 -14.41 10.44 9.76
N PRO A 293 -13.11 10.13 9.62
CA PRO A 293 -12.53 8.86 10.06
C PRO A 293 -12.77 8.59 11.55
N GLN A 294 -12.75 9.61 12.41
CA GLN A 294 -12.97 9.37 13.84
C GLN A 294 -14.41 8.93 14.14
N HIS A 295 -15.38 9.49 13.42
CA HIS A 295 -16.79 9.09 13.55
C HIS A 295 -17.01 7.72 12.94
N LEU A 296 -16.36 7.43 11.81
CA LEU A 296 -16.42 6.12 11.16
C LEU A 296 -15.88 5.02 12.09
N MET A 297 -14.70 5.22 12.70
CA MET A 297 -14.13 4.24 13.64
C MET A 297 -15.05 3.99 14.84
N LYS A 298 -15.71 5.03 15.35
CA LYS A 298 -16.71 4.88 16.43
C LYS A 298 -17.93 4.10 15.96
N ALA A 299 -18.46 4.39 14.77
CA ALA A 299 -19.60 3.67 14.18
C ALA A 299 -19.28 2.18 14.00
N ILE A 300 -18.08 1.85 13.53
CA ILE A 300 -17.61 0.46 13.40
C ILE A 300 -17.60 -0.25 14.76
N ILE A 301 -17.06 0.37 15.81
CA ILE A 301 -16.98 -0.24 17.15
C ILE A 301 -18.37 -0.57 17.72
N VAL A 302 -19.37 0.28 17.46
CA VAL A 302 -20.74 0.06 17.94
C VAL A 302 -21.60 -0.73 16.96
N ASN A 303 -21.02 -1.19 15.84
CA ASN A 303 -21.70 -1.91 14.76
C ASN A 303 -22.93 -1.17 14.18
N ASP A 304 -22.81 0.15 13.99
CA ASP A 304 -23.85 0.98 13.38
C ASP A 304 -23.69 1.02 11.85
N PHE A 305 -24.36 0.10 11.15
CA PHE A 305 -24.24 -0.11 9.70
C PHE A 305 -24.61 1.12 8.87
N GLU A 306 -25.74 1.75 9.18
CA GLU A 306 -26.22 2.93 8.46
C GLU A 306 -25.21 4.08 8.56
N LYS A 307 -24.62 4.27 9.75
CA LYS A 307 -23.56 5.28 9.91
C LYS A 307 -22.26 4.88 9.22
N MET A 308 -21.88 3.61 9.21
CA MET A 308 -20.68 3.16 8.48
C MET A 308 -20.78 3.47 6.99
N GLU A 309 -21.92 3.12 6.38
CA GLU A 309 -22.20 3.41 4.97
C GLU A 309 -22.24 4.93 4.72
N GLY A 310 -23.01 5.67 5.51
CA GLY A 310 -23.15 7.12 5.36
C GLY A 310 -21.85 7.92 5.59
N LEU A 311 -20.84 7.31 6.23
CA LEU A 311 -19.52 7.89 6.46
C LEU A 311 -18.47 7.41 5.46
N GLY A 312 -18.85 6.66 4.42
CA GLY A 312 -17.93 6.31 3.32
C GLY A 312 -17.01 5.13 3.60
N ILE A 313 -17.44 4.14 4.41
CA ILE A 313 -16.61 2.95 4.71
C ILE A 313 -16.10 2.22 3.46
N TYR A 314 -16.85 2.23 2.37
CA TYR A 314 -16.53 1.53 1.12
C TYR A 314 -15.34 2.12 0.35
N GLU A 315 -14.99 3.37 0.60
CA GLU A 315 -13.88 4.05 -0.09
C GLU A 315 -12.52 3.68 0.49
N LEU A 316 -12.49 3.16 1.72
CA LEU A 316 -11.26 2.95 2.46
C LEU A 316 -10.77 1.50 2.37
N ALA A 317 -9.46 1.34 2.29
CA ALA A 317 -8.74 0.15 2.69
C ALA A 317 -7.82 0.46 3.88
N GLU A 318 -7.25 -0.58 4.49
CA GLU A 318 -6.41 -0.44 5.69
C GLU A 318 -5.27 0.56 5.49
N GLU A 319 -4.61 0.56 4.32
CA GLU A 319 -3.50 1.47 4.04
C GLU A 319 -3.89 2.96 4.07
N ASP A 320 -5.14 3.31 3.75
CA ASP A 320 -5.60 4.70 3.65
C ASP A 320 -5.66 5.38 5.02
N ILE A 321 -5.90 4.61 6.07
CA ILE A 321 -6.00 5.11 7.45
C ILE A 321 -4.74 4.82 8.29
N ALA A 322 -3.70 4.21 7.70
CA ALA A 322 -2.48 3.86 8.41
C ALA A 322 -1.80 5.09 9.04
N LEU A 323 -1.82 6.24 8.35
CA LEU A 323 -1.29 7.50 8.89
C LEU A 323 -2.14 8.05 10.05
N CYS A 324 -3.46 7.84 10.03
CA CYS A 324 -4.34 8.17 11.15
C CYS A 324 -4.01 7.33 12.38
N GLU A 325 -3.71 6.03 12.18
CA GLU A 325 -3.28 5.13 13.26
C GLU A 325 -1.95 5.57 13.86
N PHE A 326 -0.98 5.93 13.02
CA PHE A 326 0.30 6.47 13.46
C PHE A 326 0.13 7.76 14.30
N ALA A 327 -0.71 8.68 13.85
CA ALA A 327 -0.99 9.94 14.53
C ALA A 327 -1.83 9.77 15.82
N CYS A 328 -2.49 8.63 16.00
CA CYS A 328 -3.45 8.41 17.08
C CYS A 328 -2.83 8.52 18.47
N THR A 329 -3.21 9.55 19.22
CA THR A 329 -2.86 9.73 20.64
C THR A 329 -3.40 8.60 21.53
N SER A 330 -4.52 8.01 21.12
CA SER A 330 -5.23 6.95 21.87
C SER A 330 -4.71 5.53 21.57
N LYS A 331 -3.73 5.39 20.66
CA LYS A 331 -3.09 4.12 20.26
C LYS A 331 -4.09 3.04 19.82
N GLN A 332 -5.19 3.47 19.20
CA GLN A 332 -6.23 2.59 18.68
C GLN A 332 -5.74 1.92 17.37
N PRO A 333 -5.97 0.61 17.19
CA PRO A 333 -5.56 -0.11 15.99
C PRO A 333 -6.56 0.15 14.86
N LEU A 334 -6.55 1.35 14.30
CA LEU A 334 -7.55 1.83 13.33
C LEU A 334 -7.65 0.91 12.11
N GLN A 335 -6.53 0.44 11.56
CA GLN A 335 -6.49 -0.49 10.42
C GLN A 335 -7.29 -1.76 10.70
N ASN A 336 -7.13 -2.33 11.89
CA ASN A 336 -7.87 -3.51 12.33
C ASN A 336 -9.35 -3.19 12.61
N ILE A 337 -9.66 -2.01 13.15
CA ILE A 337 -11.05 -1.57 13.32
C ILE A 337 -11.73 -1.48 11.95
N LEU A 338 -11.12 -0.78 10.98
CA LEU A 338 -11.63 -0.68 9.62
C LEU A 338 -11.86 -2.04 8.98
N LYS A 339 -10.88 -2.94 9.09
CA LYS A 339 -11.00 -4.30 8.55
C LYS A 339 -12.23 -5.03 9.09
N LYS A 340 -12.46 -4.98 10.40
CA LYS A 340 -13.67 -5.55 11.02
C LYS A 340 -14.95 -4.92 10.49
N GLY A 341 -14.96 -3.60 10.31
CA GLY A 341 -16.10 -2.89 9.71
C GLY A 341 -16.38 -3.37 8.29
N LEU A 342 -15.36 -3.44 7.44
CA LEU A 342 -15.46 -3.92 6.06
C LEU A 342 -15.94 -5.38 5.99
N ASP A 343 -15.40 -6.26 6.84
CA ASP A 343 -15.83 -7.67 6.89
C ASP A 343 -17.31 -7.78 7.34
N THR A 344 -17.72 -6.94 8.30
CA THR A 344 -19.09 -6.88 8.81
C THR A 344 -20.07 -6.34 7.75
N MET A 345 -19.70 -5.30 6.99
CA MET A 345 -20.51 -4.81 5.86
C MET A 345 -20.67 -5.86 4.77
N ARG A 346 -19.63 -6.66 4.49
CA ARG A 346 -19.65 -7.72 3.49
C ARG A 346 -20.52 -8.91 3.92
N GLU A 347 -20.58 -9.24 5.20
CA GLU A 347 -21.40 -10.35 5.70
C GLU A 347 -22.91 -10.04 5.70
N GLN A 348 -23.28 -8.76 5.77
CA GLN A 348 -24.69 -8.32 5.76
C GLN A 348 -25.25 -8.04 4.36
N GLY A 349 -24.40 -7.72 3.38
CA GLY A 349 -24.78 -7.37 2.01
C GLY A 349 -24.73 -8.54 1.04
#